data_AF-A0AA96ZW84-F1
#
_entry.id   AF-A0AA96ZW84-F1
#
_cell.length_a   1.000
_cell.length_b   1.000
_cell.length_c   1.000
_cell.angle_alpha   90.00
_cell.angle_beta   90.00
_cell.angle_gamma   90.00
#
_symmetry.space_group_name_H-M   'P 1'
#
loop_
_entity.id
_entity.type
_entity.pdbx_description
1 polymer ?
#
loop_
_entity_poly.entity_id
_entity_poly.type
_entity_poly.pdbx_seq_one_letter_code
_entity_poly.pdbx_strand_id
1 'polypeptide(L)'
;MIKAVIIILVTLFLIILFPNATFAFSGSGTGTPNDPFQITTINQLDEIRNNLSASYILMNDLDFAGSDLVWEPIGSEENPFFGQFNGNNQTIQNLQITPQINSFSGLFGYVNRSGEISNLNLAHATASGYGGIGVLAGLNEGLIQNCSATDINIGGHSDEIGGLVGINNGTILDSFATGTILSGREKVGGLAGRNGGFIDRSYASVTIEHSKYYAGGLVGLNYQGKIQNCYALGSVSAESGVGGLVGYNYEGLIDACYATGNVFTETDCAGGLIGQNHGFVKYSYALNERVDVGSQYFSDKNVDKKTIGRIIGWNEDYFNAGSVYECSYWDKIATNAKFRKNLDSELVRTVTSEDIWGTFGKSNWNGFNNGWILKNFSDNMLPIFDWQSESPGDVSYLDPENSNSGSSQSIPGFEFISSVLMFAGVVLLFGKGK
;
A
#
# COMPACT_ATOMS: atom_id res chain seq x y z
N MET A 1 -34.53 -53.87 -4.59
CA MET A 1 -34.77 -52.52 -5.17
C MET A 1 -35.58 -51.61 -4.25
N ILE A 2 -36.73 -52.02 -3.72
CA ILE A 2 -37.62 -51.15 -2.90
C ILE A 2 -36.99 -50.66 -1.58
N LYS A 3 -36.20 -51.50 -0.87
CA LYS A 3 -35.52 -51.09 0.38
C LYS A 3 -34.44 -50.02 0.18
N ALA A 4 -33.76 -50.01 -0.96
CA ALA A 4 -32.72 -49.02 -1.27
C ALA A 4 -33.33 -47.64 -1.61
N VAL A 5 -34.48 -47.64 -2.29
CA VAL A 5 -35.21 -46.41 -2.64
C VAL A 5 -35.79 -45.73 -1.39
N ILE A 6 -36.27 -46.49 -0.40
CA ILE A 6 -36.78 -45.93 0.87
C ILE A 6 -35.64 -45.34 1.71
N ILE A 7 -34.46 -45.97 1.74
CA ILE A 7 -33.30 -45.43 2.48
C ILE A 7 -32.83 -44.10 1.83
N ILE A 8 -32.77 -44.02 0.51
CA ILE A 8 -32.40 -42.80 -0.23
C ILE A 8 -33.44 -41.69 -0.03
N LEU A 9 -34.74 -42.01 0.00
CA LEU A 9 -35.80 -41.03 0.27
C LEU A 9 -35.78 -40.55 1.72
N VAL A 10 -35.48 -41.42 2.70
CA VAL A 10 -35.37 -41.04 4.11
C VAL A 10 -34.11 -40.20 4.37
N THR A 11 -32.98 -40.48 3.70
CA THR A 11 -31.79 -39.62 3.79
C THR A 11 -31.96 -38.29 3.06
N LEU A 12 -32.62 -38.25 1.90
CA LEU A 12 -32.98 -36.98 1.24
C LEU A 12 -33.96 -36.16 2.09
N PHE A 13 -34.91 -36.81 2.78
CA PHE A 13 -35.88 -36.12 3.64
C PHE A 13 -35.26 -35.59 4.95
N LEU A 14 -34.19 -36.23 5.45
CA LEU A 14 -33.39 -35.73 6.59
C LEU A 14 -32.52 -34.51 6.21
N ILE A 15 -32.08 -34.38 4.95
CA ILE A 15 -31.35 -33.20 4.47
C ILE A 15 -32.28 -31.97 4.34
N ILE A 16 -33.59 -32.19 4.13
CA ILE A 16 -34.59 -31.11 4.01
C ILE A 16 -35.06 -30.59 5.39
N LEU A 17 -34.83 -31.35 6.47
CA LEU A 17 -35.22 -30.97 7.85
C LEU A 17 -34.14 -30.22 8.64
N PHE A 18 -32.94 -30.06 8.07
CA PHE A 18 -31.92 -29.13 8.59
C PHE A 18 -31.67 -28.05 7.54
N PRO A 19 -32.55 -27.05 7.39
CA PRO A 19 -32.15 -25.84 6.69
C PRO A 19 -30.91 -25.33 7.44
N ASN A 20 -29.80 -25.18 6.70
CA ASN A 20 -28.54 -24.55 7.08
C ASN A 20 -28.36 -24.43 8.59
N ALA A 21 -27.56 -25.32 9.20
CA ALA A 21 -27.06 -25.03 10.53
C ALA A 21 -26.35 -23.66 10.45
N THR A 22 -27.06 -22.61 10.84
CA THR A 22 -26.51 -21.29 11.02
C THR A 22 -25.51 -21.48 12.14
N PHE A 23 -24.23 -21.53 11.80
CA PHE A 23 -23.18 -21.50 12.82
C PHE A 23 -23.42 -20.22 13.62
N ALA A 24 -23.91 -20.39 14.84
CA ALA A 24 -24.11 -19.27 15.74
C ALA A 24 -22.72 -18.70 16.03
N PHE A 25 -22.55 -17.41 15.79
CA PHE A 25 -21.35 -16.70 16.20
C PHE A 25 -21.12 -16.93 17.69
N SER A 26 -19.90 -17.28 18.08
CA SER A 26 -19.58 -17.69 19.46
C SER A 26 -19.45 -16.52 20.43
N GLY A 27 -19.39 -15.28 19.91
CA GLY A 27 -19.40 -14.05 20.70
C GLY A 27 -20.80 -13.49 20.99
N SER A 28 -20.83 -12.27 21.51
CA SER A 28 -22.07 -11.53 21.80
C SER A 28 -22.54 -10.72 20.59
N GLY A 29 -23.79 -10.25 20.64
CA GLY A 29 -24.43 -9.45 19.59
C GLY A 29 -25.28 -10.28 18.63
N THR A 30 -26.04 -9.59 17.79
CA THR A 30 -26.94 -10.20 16.79
C THR A 30 -26.42 -10.06 15.36
N GLY A 31 -25.30 -9.35 15.16
CA GLY A 31 -24.72 -9.10 13.84
C GLY A 31 -25.47 -8.02 13.05
N THR A 32 -26.29 -7.21 13.72
CA THR A 32 -26.97 -6.07 13.10
C THR A 32 -26.17 -4.78 13.32
N PRO A 33 -26.36 -3.71 12.51
CA PRO A 33 -25.62 -2.47 12.70
C PRO A 33 -25.77 -1.82 14.09
N ASN A 34 -26.91 -2.03 14.77
CA ASN A 34 -27.16 -1.50 16.12
C ASN A 34 -26.73 -2.45 17.25
N ASP A 35 -26.40 -3.69 16.91
CA ASP A 35 -25.97 -4.73 17.85
C ASP A 35 -25.01 -5.68 17.13
N PRO A 36 -23.81 -5.19 16.77
CA PRO A 36 -22.85 -5.94 15.98
C PRO A 36 -22.30 -7.13 16.76
N PHE A 37 -21.84 -8.14 16.04
CA PHE A 37 -21.10 -9.24 16.63
C PHE A 37 -19.78 -8.73 17.24
N GLN A 38 -19.60 -9.00 18.54
CA GLN A 38 -18.43 -8.55 19.30
C GLN A 38 -17.31 -9.58 19.23
N ILE A 39 -16.14 -9.16 18.74
CA ILE A 39 -14.97 -10.00 18.56
C ILE A 39 -13.94 -9.67 19.64
N THR A 40 -13.55 -10.70 20.39
CA THR A 40 -12.54 -10.63 21.46
C THR A 40 -11.40 -11.65 21.28
N THR A 41 -11.55 -12.60 20.35
CA THR A 41 -10.59 -13.68 20.09
C THR A 41 -10.36 -13.90 18.60
N ILE A 42 -9.22 -14.49 18.25
CA ILE A 42 -8.89 -14.87 16.86
C ILE A 42 -9.91 -15.85 16.28
N ASN A 43 -10.42 -16.78 17.07
CA ASN A 43 -11.44 -17.73 16.59
C ASN A 43 -12.75 -17.03 16.21
N GLN A 44 -13.17 -16.02 16.98
CA GLN A 44 -14.33 -15.19 16.62
C GLN A 44 -14.07 -14.37 15.36
N LEU A 45 -12.84 -13.88 15.15
CA LEU A 45 -12.47 -13.22 13.90
C LEU A 45 -12.56 -14.19 12.71
N ASP A 46 -12.14 -15.45 12.88
CA ASP A 46 -12.24 -16.49 11.85
C ASP A 46 -13.71 -16.84 11.51
N GLU A 47 -14.61 -16.82 12.49
CA GLU A 47 -16.03 -17.11 12.32
C GLU A 47 -16.78 -16.13 11.40
N ILE A 48 -16.22 -14.96 11.09
CA ILE A 48 -16.82 -13.97 10.16
C ILE A 48 -17.18 -14.61 8.82
N ARG A 49 -16.40 -15.60 8.38
CA ARG A 49 -16.63 -16.36 7.14
C ARG A 49 -18.00 -17.05 7.09
N ASN A 50 -18.60 -17.31 8.25
CA ASN A 50 -19.92 -17.95 8.34
C ASN A 50 -21.08 -16.97 8.06
N ASN A 51 -20.84 -15.65 8.13
CA ASN A 51 -21.85 -14.63 7.83
C ASN A 51 -21.21 -13.33 7.31
N LEU A 52 -20.87 -13.31 6.03
CA LEU A 52 -20.16 -12.19 5.38
C LEU A 52 -20.98 -10.90 5.21
N SER A 53 -22.26 -10.88 5.61
CA SER A 53 -23.15 -9.72 5.47
C SER A 53 -23.51 -9.06 6.81
N ALA A 54 -23.03 -9.60 7.94
CA ALA A 54 -23.30 -9.07 9.27
C ALA A 54 -22.42 -7.86 9.62
N SER A 55 -22.77 -7.18 10.71
CA SER A 55 -21.94 -6.14 11.34
C SER A 55 -21.10 -6.72 12.47
N TYR A 56 -19.83 -6.35 12.52
CA TYR A 56 -18.81 -6.83 13.46
C TYR A 56 -18.10 -5.64 14.12
N ILE A 57 -17.69 -5.82 15.37
CA ILE A 57 -16.88 -4.85 16.11
C ILE A 57 -15.78 -5.54 16.93
N LEU A 58 -14.55 -5.03 16.86
CA LEU A 58 -13.49 -5.46 17.77
C LEU A 58 -13.67 -4.83 19.16
N MET A 59 -13.48 -5.63 20.20
CA MET A 59 -13.59 -5.20 21.59
C MET A 59 -12.24 -5.10 22.30
N ASN A 60 -11.19 -5.69 21.72
CA ASN A 60 -9.82 -5.64 22.19
C ASN A 60 -8.85 -5.94 21.03
N ASP A 61 -7.57 -5.63 21.25
CA ASP A 61 -6.50 -6.05 20.35
C ASP A 61 -6.43 -7.57 20.22
N LEU A 62 -6.05 -8.06 19.04
CA LEU A 62 -5.87 -9.48 18.73
C LEU A 62 -4.43 -9.73 18.30
N ASP A 63 -3.76 -10.69 18.93
CA ASP A 63 -2.37 -11.04 18.62
C ASP A 63 -2.24 -12.47 18.10
N PHE A 64 -1.79 -12.60 16.85
CA PHE A 64 -1.54 -13.89 16.19
C PHE A 64 -0.21 -14.54 16.58
N ALA A 65 0.62 -13.91 17.41
CA ALA A 65 1.88 -14.48 17.87
C ALA A 65 1.65 -15.84 18.56
N GLY A 66 2.30 -16.88 18.04
CA GLY A 66 2.16 -18.25 18.55
C GLY A 66 0.83 -18.93 18.21
N SER A 67 -0.02 -18.33 17.38
CA SER A 67 -1.20 -18.98 16.84
C SER A 67 -0.82 -20.03 15.80
N ASP A 68 -1.44 -21.20 15.87
CA ASP A 68 -1.34 -22.24 14.84
C ASP A 68 -2.36 -22.04 13.69
N LEU A 69 -3.18 -20.98 13.74
CA LEU A 69 -4.18 -20.71 12.72
C LEU A 69 -3.51 -20.27 11.41
N VAL A 70 -3.67 -21.08 10.37
CA VAL A 70 -3.35 -20.67 9.00
C VAL A 70 -4.47 -19.76 8.51
N TRP A 71 -4.15 -18.50 8.27
CA TRP A 71 -5.16 -17.52 7.88
C TRP A 71 -5.66 -17.75 6.46
N GLU A 72 -6.98 -17.95 6.34
CA GLU A 72 -7.70 -17.80 5.08
C GLU A 72 -8.28 -16.38 5.00
N PRO A 73 -8.26 -15.69 3.85
CA PRO A 73 -8.84 -14.35 3.75
C PRO A 73 -10.36 -14.33 4.01
N ILE A 74 -10.87 -13.26 4.62
CA ILE A 74 -12.32 -13.04 4.77
C ILE A 74 -12.90 -12.56 3.44
N GLY A 75 -13.82 -13.35 2.87
CA GLY A 75 -14.42 -13.09 1.57
C GLY A 75 -13.55 -13.52 0.40
N SER A 76 -14.19 -14.05 -0.65
CA SER A 76 -13.58 -14.52 -1.89
C SER A 76 -14.26 -13.92 -3.11
N GLU A 77 -13.79 -14.25 -4.32
CA GLU A 77 -14.44 -13.85 -5.58
C GLU A 77 -15.89 -14.37 -5.66
N GLU A 78 -16.14 -15.60 -5.21
CA GLU A 78 -17.45 -16.25 -5.22
C GLU A 78 -18.36 -15.77 -4.08
N ASN A 79 -17.77 -15.43 -2.92
CA ASN A 79 -18.50 -14.99 -1.74
C ASN A 79 -17.79 -13.79 -1.10
N PRO A 80 -17.97 -12.57 -1.65
CA PRO A 80 -17.34 -11.36 -1.13
C PRO A 80 -17.82 -10.99 0.29
N PHE A 81 -17.07 -10.17 1.00
CA PHE A 81 -17.52 -9.54 2.24
C PHE A 81 -18.47 -8.37 1.94
N PHE A 82 -19.73 -8.47 2.37
CA PHE A 82 -20.78 -7.45 2.17
C PHE A 82 -21.08 -6.63 3.43
N GLY A 83 -20.59 -7.09 4.59
CA GLY A 83 -20.93 -6.58 5.91
C GLY A 83 -20.16 -5.34 6.33
N GLN A 84 -20.22 -5.06 7.63
CA GLN A 84 -19.50 -3.96 8.26
C GLN A 84 -18.50 -4.51 9.27
N PHE A 85 -17.25 -4.09 9.19
CA PHE A 85 -16.23 -4.42 10.16
C PHE A 85 -15.68 -3.15 10.79
N ASN A 86 -16.04 -2.89 12.04
CA ASN A 86 -15.51 -1.76 12.79
C ASN A 86 -14.40 -2.26 13.73
N GLY A 87 -13.16 -1.90 13.44
CA GLY A 87 -12.01 -2.21 14.28
C GLY A 87 -12.01 -1.48 15.62
N ASN A 88 -12.88 -0.48 15.84
CA ASN A 88 -12.98 0.26 17.10
C ASN A 88 -11.63 0.80 17.63
N ASN A 89 -10.78 1.22 16.69
CA ASN A 89 -9.38 1.62 16.88
C ASN A 89 -8.50 0.57 17.58
N GLN A 90 -8.91 -0.70 17.57
CA GLN A 90 -8.14 -1.83 18.05
C GLN A 90 -7.18 -2.33 16.96
N THR A 91 -6.18 -3.08 17.42
CA THR A 91 -5.08 -3.60 16.62
C THR A 91 -5.19 -5.10 16.45
N ILE A 92 -5.02 -5.57 15.21
CA ILE A 92 -4.71 -6.97 14.91
C ILE A 92 -3.23 -7.04 14.56
N GLN A 93 -2.46 -7.79 15.34
CA GLN A 93 -1.01 -7.86 15.18
C GLN A 93 -0.48 -9.26 14.84
N ASN A 94 0.69 -9.28 14.22
CA ASN A 94 1.44 -10.50 13.86
C ASN A 94 0.72 -11.44 12.87
N LEU A 95 -0.30 -10.94 12.15
CA LEU A 95 -1.01 -11.71 11.13
C LEU A 95 -0.06 -12.16 10.01
N GLN A 96 -0.05 -13.46 9.72
CA GLN A 96 0.76 -14.05 8.64
C GLN A 96 -0.13 -14.46 7.47
N ILE A 97 -0.07 -13.72 6.36
CA ILE A 97 -0.81 -14.02 5.13
C ILE A 97 0.08 -14.85 4.22
N THR A 98 -0.34 -16.09 3.98
CA THR A 98 0.44 -17.07 3.22
C THR A 98 0.02 -17.13 1.74
N PRO A 99 0.90 -17.57 0.84
CA PRO A 99 0.61 -17.63 -0.59
C PRO A 99 -0.60 -18.50 -0.92
N GLN A 100 -1.60 -17.90 -1.56
CA GLN A 100 -2.72 -18.60 -2.17
C GLN A 100 -2.63 -18.47 -3.69
N ILE A 101 -2.80 -19.57 -4.43
CA ILE A 101 -2.71 -19.56 -5.89
C ILE A 101 -4.02 -18.98 -6.45
N ASN A 102 -3.92 -17.95 -7.30
CA ASN A 102 -5.05 -17.28 -7.95
C ASN A 102 -6.05 -16.59 -7.00
N SER A 103 -5.60 -16.09 -5.84
CA SER A 103 -6.49 -15.46 -4.85
C SER A 103 -6.09 -14.02 -4.51
N PHE A 104 -7.05 -13.26 -3.98
CA PHE A 104 -6.80 -12.00 -3.31
C PHE A 104 -6.34 -12.27 -1.88
N SER A 105 -5.17 -11.75 -1.52
CA SER A 105 -4.51 -12.02 -0.24
C SER A 105 -4.61 -10.82 0.69
N GLY A 106 -5.10 -11.03 1.91
CA GLY A 106 -5.31 -10.00 2.93
C GLY A 106 -5.98 -10.57 4.18
N LEU A 107 -6.17 -9.74 5.21
CA LEU A 107 -7.15 -10.03 6.26
C LEU A 107 -8.51 -10.32 5.60
N PHE A 108 -8.89 -9.44 4.66
CA PHE A 108 -10.00 -9.64 3.73
C PHE A 108 -9.47 -10.01 2.35
N GLY A 109 -10.04 -11.04 1.71
CA GLY A 109 -9.72 -11.36 0.32
C GLY A 109 -10.39 -10.36 -0.59
N TYR A 110 -11.72 -10.26 -0.49
CA TYR A 110 -12.52 -9.36 -1.31
C TYR A 110 -13.60 -8.66 -0.48
N VAL A 111 -13.51 -7.33 -0.40
CA VAL A 111 -14.54 -6.43 0.12
C VAL A 111 -15.45 -5.97 -1.01
N ASN A 112 -16.73 -6.35 -0.97
CA ASN A 112 -17.73 -5.95 -1.97
C ASN A 112 -18.01 -4.44 -1.92
N ARG A 113 -18.65 -3.91 -2.97
CA ARG A 113 -19.13 -2.51 -3.03
C ARG A 113 -19.99 -2.06 -1.84
N SER A 114 -20.76 -2.96 -1.21
CA SER A 114 -21.51 -2.63 0.02
C SER A 114 -20.72 -2.84 1.30
N GLY A 115 -19.57 -3.51 1.23
CA GLY A 115 -18.73 -3.82 2.38
C GLY A 115 -18.02 -2.59 2.92
N GLU A 116 -17.88 -2.55 4.24
CA GLU A 116 -17.21 -1.47 4.94
C GLU A 116 -16.22 -2.03 5.96
N ILE A 117 -15.01 -1.48 5.95
CA ILE A 117 -14.00 -1.69 6.99
C ILE A 117 -13.59 -0.33 7.52
N SER A 118 -13.71 -0.13 8.83
CA SER A 118 -13.36 1.13 9.45
C SER A 118 -12.63 1.00 10.79
N ASN A 119 -11.82 1.99 11.14
CA ASN A 119 -11.18 2.15 12.46
C ASN A 119 -10.33 0.93 12.87
N LEU A 120 -9.55 0.36 11.96
CA LEU A 120 -8.78 -0.86 12.20
C LEU A 120 -7.28 -0.63 12.02
N ASN A 121 -6.50 -1.05 13.01
CA ASN A 121 -5.04 -1.06 12.93
C ASN A 121 -4.54 -2.49 12.67
N LEU A 122 -3.64 -2.64 11.72
CA LEU A 122 -2.83 -3.84 11.52
C LEU A 122 -1.38 -3.52 11.88
N ALA A 123 -0.73 -4.39 12.65
CA ALA A 123 0.67 -4.21 13.06
C ALA A 123 1.47 -5.50 12.82
N HIS A 124 2.72 -5.35 12.34
CA HIS A 124 3.64 -6.48 12.15
C HIS A 124 3.07 -7.59 11.25
N ALA A 125 2.22 -7.21 10.29
CA ALA A 125 1.61 -8.15 9.37
C ALA A 125 2.62 -8.53 8.28
N THR A 126 2.71 -9.82 7.98
CA THR A 126 3.48 -10.31 6.83
C THR A 126 2.55 -10.81 5.75
N ALA A 127 2.96 -10.66 4.49
CA ALA A 127 2.22 -11.23 3.38
C ALA A 127 3.17 -11.74 2.29
N SER A 128 2.78 -12.86 1.68
CA SER A 128 3.35 -13.31 0.42
C SER A 128 2.31 -14.04 -0.41
N GLY A 129 2.43 -14.02 -1.74
CA GLY A 129 1.43 -14.64 -2.59
C GLY A 129 1.53 -14.36 -4.09
N TYR A 130 0.45 -14.74 -4.78
CA TYR A 130 0.17 -14.47 -6.19
C TYR A 130 -1.16 -13.71 -6.27
N GLY A 131 -1.40 -12.92 -7.33
CA GLY A 131 -2.61 -12.08 -7.42
C GLY A 131 -2.55 -10.83 -6.54
N GLY A 132 -3.69 -10.17 -6.27
CA GLY A 132 -3.71 -8.92 -5.49
C GLY A 132 -3.37 -9.14 -4.01
N ILE A 133 -2.30 -8.50 -3.52
CA ILE A 133 -1.85 -8.58 -2.12
C ILE A 133 -1.98 -7.22 -1.44
N GLY A 134 -2.72 -7.18 -0.34
CA GLY A 134 -2.65 -6.10 0.64
C GLY A 134 -2.98 -6.63 2.01
N VAL A 135 -2.24 -6.25 3.06
CA VAL A 135 -2.39 -6.88 4.37
C VAL A 135 -3.80 -6.70 4.95
N LEU A 136 -4.48 -5.59 4.60
CA LEU A 136 -5.88 -5.41 4.95
C LEU A 136 -6.82 -6.08 3.94
N ALA A 137 -6.66 -5.79 2.65
CA ALA A 137 -7.51 -6.33 1.61
C ALA A 137 -6.74 -6.69 0.34
N GLY A 138 -7.01 -7.85 -0.25
CA GLY A 138 -6.49 -8.16 -1.58
C GLY A 138 -7.22 -7.38 -2.69
N LEU A 139 -8.55 -7.34 -2.65
CA LEU A 139 -9.42 -6.52 -3.51
C LEU A 139 -10.44 -5.74 -2.67
N ASN A 140 -10.53 -4.43 -2.92
CA ASN A 140 -11.55 -3.54 -2.36
C ASN A 140 -12.44 -2.95 -3.45
N GLU A 141 -13.75 -3.20 -3.40
CA GLU A 141 -14.77 -2.44 -4.14
C GLU A 141 -15.63 -1.55 -3.23
N GLY A 142 -15.51 -1.70 -1.91
CA GLY A 142 -16.29 -1.02 -0.88
C GLY A 142 -15.58 0.17 -0.27
N LEU A 143 -15.83 0.40 1.03
CA LEU A 143 -15.22 1.48 1.81
C LEU A 143 -14.19 0.93 2.79
N ILE A 144 -12.97 1.49 2.72
CA ILE A 144 -11.94 1.36 3.74
C ILE A 144 -11.68 2.76 4.29
N GLN A 145 -11.90 2.96 5.59
CA GLN A 145 -11.77 4.29 6.21
C GLN A 145 -11.08 4.23 7.57
N ASN A 146 -10.16 5.15 7.83
CA ASN A 146 -9.46 5.23 9.12
C ASN A 146 -8.80 3.88 9.48
N CYS A 147 -8.07 3.31 8.52
CA CYS A 147 -7.38 2.04 8.71
C CYS A 147 -5.87 2.23 8.51
N SER A 148 -5.07 1.52 9.31
CA SER A 148 -3.61 1.57 9.19
C SER A 148 -3.00 0.19 9.08
N ALA A 149 -1.90 0.08 8.34
CA ALA A 149 -1.01 -1.05 8.41
C ALA A 149 0.40 -0.57 8.78
N THR A 150 0.95 -1.06 9.88
CA THR A 150 2.24 -0.60 10.42
C THR A 150 3.23 -1.74 10.53
N ASP A 151 4.50 -1.41 10.28
CA ASP A 151 5.61 -2.36 10.27
C ASP A 151 5.31 -3.62 9.43
N ILE A 152 4.74 -3.41 8.24
CA ILE A 152 4.43 -4.50 7.33
C ILE A 152 5.72 -5.06 6.71
N ASN A 153 5.72 -6.35 6.41
CA ASN A 153 6.76 -6.99 5.61
C ASN A 153 6.14 -7.86 4.52
N ILE A 154 6.11 -7.34 3.29
CA ILE A 154 5.50 -8.03 2.15
C ILE A 154 6.59 -8.49 1.19
N GLY A 155 6.54 -9.77 0.79
CA GLY A 155 7.43 -10.33 -0.23
C GLY A 155 6.67 -11.16 -1.26
N GLY A 156 7.31 -11.45 -2.39
CA GLY A 156 6.75 -12.37 -3.39
C GLY A 156 6.82 -11.81 -4.81
N HIS A 157 6.17 -12.53 -5.74
CA HIS A 157 6.20 -12.21 -7.18
C HIS A 157 4.81 -11.88 -7.71
N SER A 158 3.97 -11.23 -6.90
CA SER A 158 2.64 -10.78 -7.31
C SER A 158 2.69 -9.61 -8.30
N ASP A 159 1.65 -9.50 -9.12
CA ASP A 159 1.45 -8.42 -10.08
C ASP A 159 0.82 -7.17 -9.46
N GLU A 160 0.08 -7.27 -8.36
CA GLU A 160 -0.57 -6.15 -7.70
C GLU A 160 -0.31 -6.20 -6.20
N ILE A 161 0.66 -5.42 -5.72
CA ILE A 161 1.04 -5.38 -4.30
C ILE A 161 0.81 -3.98 -3.76
N GLY A 162 -0.05 -3.87 -2.74
CA GLY A 162 -0.21 -2.69 -1.92
C GLY A 162 0.16 -2.98 -0.48
N GLY A 163 0.73 -2.00 0.23
CA GLY A 163 0.97 -2.18 1.66
C GLY A 163 -0.33 -2.37 2.45
N LEU A 164 -1.40 -1.69 2.07
CA LEU A 164 -2.73 -1.82 2.68
C LEU A 164 -3.68 -2.65 1.79
N VAL A 165 -3.78 -2.32 0.50
CA VAL A 165 -4.75 -2.93 -0.43
C VAL A 165 -4.10 -3.35 -1.75
N GLY A 166 -4.24 -4.59 -2.18
CA GLY A 166 -3.70 -5.03 -3.48
C GLY A 166 -4.30 -4.26 -4.66
N ILE A 167 -5.63 -4.36 -4.79
CA ILE A 167 -6.41 -3.70 -5.85
C ILE A 167 -7.53 -2.88 -5.21
N ASN A 168 -7.55 -1.58 -5.48
CA ASN A 168 -8.63 -0.68 -5.05
C ASN A 168 -9.49 -0.26 -6.24
N ASN A 169 -10.74 -0.70 -6.27
CA ASN A 169 -11.82 -0.21 -7.13
C ASN A 169 -12.90 0.55 -6.33
N GLY A 170 -12.80 0.54 -5.00
CA GLY A 170 -13.68 1.23 -4.06
C GLY A 170 -13.11 2.56 -3.59
N THR A 171 -13.30 2.85 -2.31
CA THR A 171 -12.85 4.09 -1.65
C THR A 171 -11.92 3.77 -0.49
N ILE A 172 -10.77 4.45 -0.44
CA ILE A 172 -9.82 4.44 0.69
C ILE A 172 -9.72 5.87 1.23
N LEU A 173 -10.06 6.07 2.51
CA LEU A 173 -10.06 7.38 3.16
C LEU A 173 -9.27 7.34 4.46
N ASP A 174 -8.51 8.41 4.73
CA ASP A 174 -7.90 8.62 6.04
C ASP A 174 -7.05 7.41 6.49
N SER A 175 -6.36 6.76 5.55
CA SER A 175 -5.73 5.46 5.77
C SER A 175 -4.27 5.45 5.36
N PHE A 176 -3.49 4.54 5.94
CA PHE A 176 -2.06 4.52 5.67
C PHE A 176 -1.37 3.18 5.81
N ALA A 177 -0.16 3.11 5.25
CA ALA A 177 0.74 1.98 5.39
C ALA A 177 2.18 2.42 5.73
N THR A 178 2.87 1.67 6.58
CA THR A 178 4.32 1.81 6.86
C THR A 178 4.98 0.44 6.92
N GLY A 179 6.28 0.39 6.60
CA GLY A 179 7.07 -0.85 6.60
C GLY A 179 7.80 -1.06 5.27
N THR A 180 7.91 -2.31 4.83
CA THR A 180 8.72 -2.68 3.67
C THR A 180 8.00 -3.64 2.74
N ILE A 181 8.11 -3.38 1.43
CA ILE A 181 7.81 -4.32 0.35
C ILE A 181 9.14 -4.74 -0.27
N LEU A 182 9.54 -6.00 -0.04
CA LEU A 182 10.82 -6.56 -0.45
C LEU A 182 10.90 -6.79 -1.97
N SER A 183 9.79 -7.24 -2.57
CA SER A 183 9.74 -7.58 -3.99
C SER A 183 8.31 -7.58 -4.55
N GLY A 184 8.19 -7.23 -5.83
CA GLY A 184 6.97 -7.42 -6.64
C GLY A 184 7.28 -7.47 -8.13
N ARG A 185 6.24 -7.72 -8.95
CA ARG A 185 6.41 -7.93 -10.40
C ARG A 185 5.94 -6.74 -11.24
N GLU A 186 4.70 -6.28 -11.08
CA GLU A 186 4.13 -5.34 -12.06
C GLU A 186 3.66 -4.00 -11.49
N LYS A 187 2.72 -3.98 -10.54
CA LYS A 187 2.14 -2.76 -9.99
C LYS A 187 2.32 -2.82 -8.48
N VAL A 188 3.33 -2.12 -7.99
CA VAL A 188 3.71 -2.12 -6.56
C VAL A 188 3.55 -0.72 -6.00
N GLY A 189 2.68 -0.59 -4.99
CA GLY A 189 2.42 0.65 -4.30
C GLY A 189 2.57 0.53 -2.80
N GLY A 190 3.08 1.57 -2.14
CA GLY A 190 3.18 1.56 -0.68
C GLY A 190 1.81 1.47 0.00
N LEU A 191 0.76 2.07 -0.56
CA LEU A 191 -0.62 1.94 -0.08
C LEU A 191 -1.41 0.93 -0.92
N ALA A 192 -1.43 1.10 -2.25
CA ALA A 192 -2.18 0.23 -3.15
C ALA A 192 -1.41 -0.18 -4.40
N GLY A 193 -1.49 -1.46 -4.80
CA GLY A 193 -0.83 -1.93 -6.02
C GLY A 193 -1.45 -1.31 -7.27
N ARG A 194 -2.77 -1.49 -7.43
CA ARG A 194 -3.57 -0.86 -8.47
C ARG A 194 -4.71 -0.04 -7.86
N ASN A 195 -4.90 1.19 -8.34
CA ASN A 195 -6.05 2.02 -8.03
C ASN A 195 -6.89 2.28 -9.29
N GLY A 196 -8.14 1.83 -9.30
CA GLY A 196 -9.21 2.28 -10.19
C GLY A 196 -10.36 2.98 -9.47
N GLY A 197 -10.25 3.15 -8.15
CA GLY A 197 -11.23 3.81 -7.29
C GLY A 197 -10.80 5.21 -6.86
N PHE A 198 -11.19 5.57 -5.64
CA PHE A 198 -10.86 6.84 -4.99
C PHE A 198 -9.96 6.62 -3.77
N ILE A 199 -8.85 7.34 -3.71
CA ILE A 199 -7.97 7.40 -2.54
C ILE A 199 -7.87 8.86 -2.13
N ASP A 200 -8.20 9.16 -0.88
CA ASP A 200 -8.18 10.52 -0.34
C ASP A 200 -7.69 10.59 1.10
N ARG A 201 -6.99 11.67 1.43
CA ARG A 201 -6.36 11.92 2.75
C ARG A 201 -5.57 10.72 3.28
N SER A 202 -4.80 10.07 2.42
CA SER A 202 -4.12 8.80 2.72
C SER A 202 -2.64 8.87 2.38
N TYR A 203 -1.82 8.06 3.05
CA TYR A 203 -0.37 8.12 2.85
C TYR A 203 0.34 6.77 2.96
N ALA A 204 1.57 6.73 2.47
CA ALA A 204 2.46 5.60 2.66
C ALA A 204 3.87 6.03 3.05
N SER A 205 4.41 5.39 4.08
CA SER A 205 5.83 5.44 4.42
C SER A 205 6.41 4.03 4.29
N VAL A 206 6.25 3.45 3.09
CA VAL A 206 6.67 2.09 2.77
C VAL A 206 7.89 2.12 1.86
N THR A 207 8.95 1.45 2.28
CA THR A 207 10.14 1.24 1.44
C THR A 207 9.85 0.12 0.44
N ILE A 208 9.98 0.41 -0.85
CA ILE A 208 9.89 -0.59 -1.92
C ILE A 208 11.32 -0.88 -2.39
N GLU A 209 11.83 -2.07 -2.05
CA GLU A 209 13.21 -2.44 -2.36
C GLU A 209 13.38 -2.86 -3.82
N HIS A 210 12.39 -3.57 -4.37
CA HIS A 210 12.43 -4.05 -5.75
C HIS A 210 11.02 -4.24 -6.34
N SER A 211 10.82 -3.79 -7.56
CA SER A 211 9.76 -4.25 -8.45
C SER A 211 10.30 -4.38 -9.86
N LYS A 212 9.73 -5.27 -10.67
CA LYS A 212 10.13 -5.37 -12.09
C LYS A 212 9.50 -4.24 -12.93
N TYR A 213 8.24 -3.88 -12.69
CA TYR A 213 7.59 -2.74 -13.34
C TYR A 213 6.83 -1.87 -12.34
N TYR A 214 6.44 -0.68 -12.80
CA TYR A 214 5.53 0.30 -12.16
C TYR A 214 5.52 0.27 -10.63
N ALA A 215 6.50 0.93 -10.04
CA ALA A 215 6.57 1.13 -8.59
C ALA A 215 6.26 2.58 -8.24
N GLY A 216 5.34 2.78 -7.31
CA GLY A 216 4.99 4.09 -6.75
C GLY A 216 5.03 4.07 -5.23
N GLY A 217 5.54 5.13 -4.60
CA GLY A 217 5.59 5.17 -3.13
C GLY A 217 4.20 5.10 -2.49
N LEU A 218 3.15 5.53 -3.18
CA LEU A 218 1.75 5.35 -2.78
C LEU A 218 1.03 4.30 -3.62
N VAL A 219 1.06 4.44 -4.95
CA VAL A 219 0.30 3.59 -5.89
C VAL A 219 1.17 3.09 -7.04
N GLY A 220 1.17 1.79 -7.31
CA GLY A 220 1.88 1.24 -8.48
C GLY A 220 1.27 1.74 -9.80
N LEU A 221 0.00 1.41 -10.04
CA LEU A 221 -0.77 1.85 -11.21
C LEU A 221 -2.06 2.57 -10.79
N ASN A 222 -2.23 3.81 -11.21
CA ASN A 222 -3.51 4.52 -11.15
C ASN A 222 -4.20 4.40 -12.52
N TYR A 223 -5.25 3.58 -12.62
CA TYR A 223 -5.98 3.30 -13.86
C TYR A 223 -7.38 3.89 -13.80
N GLN A 224 -7.58 5.06 -14.40
CA GLN A 224 -8.85 5.82 -14.36
C GLN A 224 -9.32 6.21 -12.94
N GLY A 225 -8.49 5.94 -11.93
CA GLY A 225 -8.74 6.27 -10.54
C GLY A 225 -8.39 7.72 -10.19
N LYS A 226 -8.82 8.12 -8.99
CA LYS A 226 -8.55 9.43 -8.42
C LYS A 226 -7.71 9.27 -7.15
N ILE A 227 -6.63 10.03 -7.08
CA ILE A 227 -5.76 10.14 -5.91
C ILE A 227 -5.74 11.62 -5.54
N GLN A 228 -6.29 11.96 -4.37
CA GLN A 228 -6.42 13.34 -3.92
C GLN A 228 -5.87 13.49 -2.51
N ASN A 229 -5.18 14.59 -2.21
CA ASN A 229 -4.69 14.84 -0.85
C ASN A 229 -3.92 13.63 -0.30
N CYS A 230 -2.89 13.15 -1.00
CA CYS A 230 -2.14 11.98 -0.58
C CYS A 230 -0.64 12.22 -0.64
N TYR A 231 0.13 11.45 0.12
CA TYR A 231 1.58 11.58 0.08
C TYR A 231 2.35 10.27 0.30
N ALA A 232 3.60 10.26 -0.17
CA ALA A 232 4.50 9.12 -0.03
C ALA A 232 5.89 9.54 0.48
N LEU A 233 6.39 8.83 1.49
CA LEU A 233 7.66 9.13 2.16
C LEU A 233 8.75 8.07 1.94
N GLY A 234 8.34 6.81 1.73
CA GLY A 234 9.28 5.70 1.58
C GLY A 234 10.02 5.72 0.25
N SER A 235 11.27 5.23 0.23
CA SER A 235 12.06 5.13 -0.99
C SER A 235 11.54 4.04 -1.91
N VAL A 236 11.69 4.24 -3.23
CA VAL A 236 11.15 3.35 -4.26
C VAL A 236 12.26 2.94 -5.21
N SER A 237 12.45 1.62 -5.37
CA SER A 237 13.40 1.02 -6.30
C SER A 237 12.72 -0.03 -7.17
N ALA A 238 12.89 0.07 -8.50
CA ALA A 238 12.33 -0.88 -9.45
C ALA A 238 13.04 -0.86 -10.83
N GLU A 239 12.92 -1.92 -11.62
CA GLU A 239 13.64 -2.01 -12.90
C GLU A 239 13.16 -0.99 -13.93
N SER A 240 11.86 -0.66 -13.96
CA SER A 240 11.23 0.30 -14.89
C SER A 240 9.97 0.96 -14.30
N GLY A 241 9.71 2.21 -14.70
CA GLY A 241 8.44 2.91 -14.43
C GLY A 241 8.29 3.38 -12.98
N VAL A 242 9.25 4.13 -12.46
CA VAL A 242 9.34 4.39 -11.02
C VAL A 242 8.92 5.82 -10.69
N GLY A 243 7.94 5.98 -9.81
CA GLY A 243 7.49 7.27 -9.30
C GLY A 243 7.61 7.36 -7.78
N GLY A 244 7.95 8.53 -7.25
CA GLY A 244 7.94 8.71 -5.79
C GLY A 244 6.53 8.60 -5.19
N LEU A 245 5.47 8.93 -5.93
CA LEU A 245 4.07 8.74 -5.54
C LEU A 245 3.40 7.64 -6.37
N VAL A 246 3.44 7.74 -7.70
CA VAL A 246 2.72 6.84 -8.61
C VAL A 246 3.65 6.25 -9.68
N GLY A 247 3.69 4.94 -9.84
CA GLY A 247 4.49 4.30 -10.89
C GLY A 247 3.98 4.67 -12.29
N TYR A 248 2.70 4.40 -12.57
CA TYR A 248 2.04 4.76 -13.82
C TYR A 248 0.64 5.37 -13.55
N ASN A 249 0.40 6.57 -14.07
CA ASN A 249 -0.92 7.21 -14.08
C ASN A 249 -1.55 7.09 -15.48
N TYR A 250 -2.51 6.19 -15.66
CA TYR A 250 -3.23 5.96 -16.92
C TYR A 250 -4.66 6.48 -16.84
N GLU A 251 -4.97 7.54 -17.58
CA GLU A 251 -6.30 8.19 -17.63
C GLU A 251 -6.85 8.60 -16.24
N GLY A 252 -5.98 8.67 -15.23
CA GLY A 252 -6.34 8.99 -13.85
C GLY A 252 -6.09 10.45 -13.49
N LEU A 253 -6.57 10.82 -12.31
CA LEU A 253 -6.35 12.15 -11.70
C LEU A 253 -5.47 12.03 -10.47
N ILE A 254 -4.40 12.83 -10.45
CA ILE A 254 -3.57 13.09 -9.28
C ILE A 254 -3.72 14.57 -8.92
N ASP A 255 -4.15 14.85 -7.70
CA ASP A 255 -4.51 16.18 -7.23
C ASP A 255 -4.02 16.38 -5.80
N ALA A 256 -3.39 17.52 -5.48
CA ALA A 256 -3.03 17.83 -4.11
C ALA A 256 -2.09 16.79 -3.45
N CYS A 257 -1.15 16.21 -4.19
CA CYS A 257 -0.30 15.13 -3.69
C CYS A 257 1.18 15.50 -3.63
N TYR A 258 1.96 14.81 -2.78
CA TYR A 258 3.42 14.96 -2.81
C TYR A 258 4.21 13.68 -2.50
N ALA A 259 5.49 13.66 -2.91
CA ALA A 259 6.41 12.59 -2.54
C ALA A 259 7.78 13.13 -2.10
N THR A 260 8.40 12.48 -1.12
CA THR A 260 9.74 12.80 -0.60
C THR A 260 10.73 11.64 -0.71
N GLY A 261 10.26 10.39 -0.82
CA GLY A 261 11.12 9.21 -0.78
C GLY A 261 12.03 9.09 -2.00
N ASN A 262 13.29 8.70 -1.82
CA ASN A 262 14.24 8.59 -2.93
C ASN A 262 13.75 7.60 -4.00
N VAL A 263 13.95 7.96 -5.27
CA VAL A 263 13.53 7.14 -6.42
C VAL A 263 14.75 6.60 -7.14
N PHE A 264 14.78 5.29 -7.37
CA PHE A 264 15.81 4.62 -8.14
C PHE A 264 15.18 3.70 -9.18
N THR A 265 15.73 3.72 -10.39
CA THR A 265 15.40 2.70 -11.40
C THR A 265 16.62 2.09 -12.04
N GLU A 266 16.54 0.84 -12.49
CA GLU A 266 17.67 0.18 -13.12
C GLU A 266 17.82 0.56 -14.60
N THR A 267 16.71 0.60 -15.35
CA THR A 267 16.78 0.58 -16.82
C THR A 267 16.05 1.69 -17.55
N ASP A 268 14.97 2.26 -17.01
CA ASP A 268 14.00 3.02 -17.79
C ASP A 268 13.70 4.42 -17.22
N CYS A 269 12.42 4.74 -16.96
CA CYS A 269 11.96 6.06 -16.55
C CYS A 269 11.79 6.18 -15.04
N ALA A 270 12.18 7.34 -14.53
CA ALA A 270 12.09 7.69 -13.11
C ALA A 270 11.53 9.11 -12.97
N GLY A 271 10.46 9.26 -12.20
CA GLY A 271 9.90 10.55 -11.83
C GLY A 271 9.86 10.74 -10.33
N GLY A 272 10.17 11.95 -9.86
CA GLY A 272 10.05 12.26 -8.44
C GLY A 272 8.63 12.12 -7.91
N LEU A 273 7.62 12.44 -8.72
CA LEU A 273 6.21 12.16 -8.40
C LEU A 273 5.69 10.92 -9.13
N ILE A 274 5.85 10.89 -10.45
CA ILE A 274 5.18 9.94 -11.33
C ILE A 274 6.18 9.31 -12.30
N GLY A 275 6.27 7.98 -12.36
CA GLY A 275 7.14 7.30 -13.32
C GLY A 275 6.70 7.56 -14.76
N GLN A 276 5.49 7.12 -15.09
CA GLN A 276 4.85 7.33 -16.39
C GLN A 276 3.49 8.02 -16.22
N ASN A 277 3.17 8.95 -17.11
CA ASN A 277 1.90 9.68 -17.08
C ASN A 277 1.19 9.66 -18.43
N HIS A 278 -0.09 9.33 -18.40
CA HIS A 278 -1.09 9.44 -19.46
C HIS A 278 -2.41 9.94 -18.83
N GLY A 279 -2.33 10.88 -17.91
CA GLY A 279 -3.46 11.39 -17.15
C GLY A 279 -3.27 12.83 -16.68
N PHE A 280 -4.13 13.24 -15.75
CA PHE A 280 -4.21 14.60 -15.23
C PHE A 280 -3.44 14.72 -13.92
N VAL A 281 -2.59 15.75 -13.80
CA VAL A 281 -1.80 16.00 -12.59
C VAL A 281 -1.90 17.47 -12.24
N LYS A 282 -2.39 17.77 -11.04
CA LYS A 282 -2.54 19.15 -10.59
C LYS A 282 -2.18 19.33 -9.13
N TYR A 283 -1.75 20.53 -8.77
CA TYR A 283 -1.45 20.94 -7.40
C TYR A 283 -0.56 19.94 -6.66
N SER A 284 0.41 19.34 -7.36
CA SER A 284 1.20 18.22 -6.82
C SER A 284 2.70 18.50 -6.88
N TYR A 285 3.43 17.91 -5.94
CA TYR A 285 4.81 18.31 -5.63
C TYR A 285 5.72 17.10 -5.51
N ALA A 286 6.92 17.20 -6.06
CA ALA A 286 7.94 16.23 -5.73
C ALA A 286 9.15 16.92 -5.09
N LEU A 287 9.57 16.32 -3.98
CA LEU A 287 10.43 16.87 -2.94
C LEU A 287 11.57 15.89 -2.62
N ASN A 288 11.73 14.87 -3.46
CA ASN A 288 12.68 13.80 -3.25
C ASN A 288 14.10 14.36 -3.35
N GLU A 289 14.97 13.96 -2.42
CA GLU A 289 16.37 14.39 -2.47
C GLU A 289 17.07 13.84 -3.72
N ARG A 290 16.66 12.63 -4.13
CA ARG A 290 17.31 11.88 -5.20
C ARG A 290 16.31 11.14 -6.09
N VAL A 291 16.54 11.26 -7.40
CA VAL A 291 15.89 10.48 -8.46
C VAL A 291 17.00 10.00 -9.40
N ASP A 292 17.27 8.69 -9.48
CA ASP A 292 18.37 8.14 -10.28
C ASP A 292 17.96 7.01 -11.21
N VAL A 293 18.83 6.76 -12.20
CA VAL A 293 18.80 5.57 -13.06
C VAL A 293 20.17 4.86 -13.00
N GLY A 294 20.16 3.53 -12.96
CA GLY A 294 21.32 2.66 -12.91
C GLY A 294 22.29 2.84 -14.09
N SER A 295 23.61 2.73 -13.80
CA SER A 295 24.68 3.09 -14.74
C SER A 295 25.09 2.00 -15.73
N GLN A 296 24.54 0.79 -15.63
CA GLN A 296 25.14 -0.40 -16.24
C GLN A 296 24.88 -0.56 -17.76
N TYR A 297 24.16 0.37 -18.40
CA TYR A 297 23.78 0.29 -19.82
C TYR A 297 24.12 1.54 -20.63
N PHE A 298 25.07 2.37 -20.17
CA PHE A 298 25.56 3.54 -20.93
C PHE A 298 26.42 3.18 -22.16
N SER A 299 26.61 1.90 -22.48
CA SER A 299 27.44 1.42 -23.60
C SER A 299 26.67 1.10 -24.88
N ASP A 300 25.34 1.01 -24.85
CA ASP A 300 24.56 0.61 -26.02
C ASP A 300 23.85 1.81 -26.69
N LYS A 301 24.22 2.10 -27.93
CA LYS A 301 23.79 3.30 -28.69
C LYS A 301 22.35 3.21 -29.22
N ASN A 302 21.63 2.14 -28.90
CA ASN A 302 20.32 1.79 -29.49
C ASN A 302 19.16 1.72 -28.48
N VAL A 303 19.32 2.19 -27.24
CA VAL A 303 18.19 2.27 -26.29
C VAL A 303 17.59 3.68 -26.34
N ASP A 304 16.54 3.82 -27.15
CA ASP A 304 15.70 5.00 -27.18
C ASP A 304 15.04 5.22 -25.81
N LYS A 305 15.31 6.41 -25.22
CA LYS A 305 14.51 7.12 -24.18
C LYS A 305 14.53 6.60 -22.73
N LYS A 306 15.70 6.54 -22.09
CA LYS A 306 15.78 6.68 -20.63
C LYS A 306 15.39 8.11 -20.23
N THR A 307 14.36 8.26 -19.40
CA THR A 307 13.83 9.58 -19.03
C THR A 307 13.80 9.74 -17.51
N ILE A 308 14.65 10.62 -17.00
CA ILE A 308 14.56 11.10 -15.62
C ILE A 308 13.86 12.44 -15.68
N GLY A 309 12.74 12.55 -14.97
CA GLY A 309 12.08 13.83 -14.80
C GLY A 309 11.82 14.15 -13.35
N ARG A 310 11.85 15.44 -13.06
CA ARG A 310 11.69 15.97 -11.70
C ARG A 310 10.33 15.59 -11.12
N ILE A 311 9.25 15.91 -11.83
CA ILE A 311 7.91 15.47 -11.44
C ILE A 311 7.57 14.15 -12.14
N ILE A 312 7.75 14.09 -13.46
CA ILE A 312 7.30 12.98 -14.31
C ILE A 312 8.46 12.41 -15.08
N GLY A 313 8.71 11.10 -14.98
CA GLY A 313 9.74 10.43 -15.76
C GLY A 313 9.43 10.47 -17.25
N TRP A 314 8.30 9.86 -17.65
CA TRP A 314 7.81 9.81 -19.01
C TRP A 314 6.38 10.33 -19.09
N ASN A 315 6.08 11.24 -20.02
CA ASN A 315 4.70 11.64 -20.33
C ASN A 315 4.30 11.19 -21.75
N GLU A 316 3.22 10.43 -21.85
CA GLU A 316 2.62 10.00 -23.11
C GLU A 316 1.54 11.01 -23.54
N ASP A 317 1.79 11.68 -24.66
CA ASP A 317 0.78 12.49 -25.35
C ASP A 317 0.19 11.66 -26.51
N TYR A 318 -0.96 11.02 -26.33
CA TYR A 318 -1.72 10.44 -27.44
C TYR A 318 -3.07 11.17 -27.66
N PHE A 319 -3.36 11.39 -28.94
CA PHE A 319 -4.48 12.11 -29.55
C PHE A 319 -5.72 12.42 -28.66
N ASN A 320 -6.00 13.72 -28.51
CA ASN A 320 -7.31 14.36 -28.21
C ASN A 320 -7.84 14.42 -26.77
N ALA A 321 -7.12 14.00 -25.73
CA ALA A 321 -7.46 14.38 -24.34
C ALA A 321 -6.38 15.18 -23.62
N GLY A 322 -5.10 15.04 -24.01
CA GLY A 322 -3.95 15.77 -23.47
C GLY A 322 -3.70 15.47 -21.99
N SER A 323 -2.51 14.97 -21.65
CA SER A 323 -2.06 15.03 -20.25
C SER A 323 -2.07 16.50 -19.81
N VAL A 324 -2.91 16.85 -18.81
CA VAL A 324 -3.01 18.23 -18.31
C VAL A 324 -2.25 18.39 -17.02
N TYR A 325 -1.44 19.44 -16.98
CA TYR A 325 -0.66 19.87 -15.83
C TYR A 325 -1.11 21.23 -15.34
N GLU A 326 -1.53 21.30 -14.09
CA GLU A 326 -2.00 22.55 -13.50
C GLU A 326 -1.34 22.76 -12.13
N CYS A 327 -0.50 23.79 -12.02
CA CYS A 327 0.09 24.18 -10.74
C CYS A 327 0.85 23.05 -10.03
N SER A 328 1.65 22.26 -10.77
CA SER A 328 2.50 21.20 -10.22
C SER A 328 3.98 21.62 -10.24
N TYR A 329 4.72 21.23 -9.21
CA TYR A 329 6.04 21.80 -8.90
C TYR A 329 7.07 20.77 -8.43
N TRP A 330 8.36 21.13 -8.51
CA TRP A 330 9.48 20.37 -7.96
C TRP A 330 10.38 21.25 -7.11
N ASP A 331 10.87 20.73 -5.97
CA ASP A 331 11.82 21.45 -5.11
C ASP A 331 13.25 21.42 -5.64
N LYS A 332 13.77 22.61 -5.99
CA LYS A 332 15.14 22.77 -6.46
C LYS A 332 16.20 22.51 -5.38
N ILE A 333 15.90 22.73 -4.09
CA ILE A 333 16.89 22.70 -3.00
C ILE A 333 17.23 21.28 -2.58
N ALA A 334 16.25 20.36 -2.55
CA ALA A 334 16.44 18.97 -2.16
C ALA A 334 17.52 18.22 -2.99
N THR A 335 17.88 18.69 -4.20
CA THR A 335 18.76 17.94 -5.11
C THR A 335 20.20 18.39 -5.14
N ASN A 336 21.12 17.53 -4.68
CA ASN A 336 22.55 17.56 -5.05
C ASN A 336 22.85 16.77 -6.36
N ALA A 337 21.83 16.36 -7.11
CA ALA A 337 21.98 15.43 -8.22
C ALA A 337 22.41 16.12 -9.55
N LYS A 338 23.43 15.55 -10.20
CA LYS A 338 23.95 15.98 -11.51
C LYS A 338 23.17 15.29 -12.63
N PHE A 339 22.36 16.03 -13.40
CA PHE A 339 21.55 15.47 -14.48
C PHE A 339 22.03 15.87 -15.90
N ARG A 340 22.00 14.91 -16.84
CA ARG A 340 22.28 15.14 -18.27
C ARG A 340 20.98 15.28 -19.06
N LYS A 341 20.69 16.54 -19.41
CA LYS A 341 19.92 17.11 -20.53
C LYS A 341 18.71 16.35 -21.14
N ASN A 342 17.58 17.06 -21.08
CA ASN A 342 16.34 17.01 -21.88
C ASN A 342 15.22 16.05 -21.45
N LEU A 343 14.33 16.56 -20.59
CA LEU A 343 12.90 16.75 -20.85
C LEU A 343 12.32 17.59 -19.69
N ASP A 344 12.86 18.81 -19.52
CA ASP A 344 12.05 19.87 -18.94
C ASP A 344 10.91 20.06 -19.95
N SER A 345 9.75 19.45 -19.73
CA SER A 345 8.56 19.96 -20.39
C SER A 345 8.44 21.42 -19.95
N GLU A 346 8.17 22.34 -20.87
CA GLU A 346 8.04 23.79 -20.59
C GLU A 346 6.91 24.13 -19.56
N LEU A 347 6.32 23.10 -18.94
CA LEU A 347 5.14 23.09 -18.10
C LEU A 347 5.43 22.80 -16.62
N VAL A 348 6.66 22.41 -16.25
CA VAL A 348 7.08 22.18 -14.86
C VAL A 348 7.81 23.39 -14.30
N ARG A 349 7.27 24.01 -13.23
CA ARG A 349 7.92 25.12 -12.53
C ARG A 349 8.83 24.60 -11.43
N THR A 350 10.04 25.13 -11.38
CA THR A 350 10.95 24.91 -10.25
C THR A 350 10.74 26.01 -9.23
N VAL A 351 10.60 25.61 -7.98
CA VAL A 351 10.38 26.49 -6.81
C VAL A 351 11.23 25.91 -5.67
N THR A 352 11.51 26.71 -4.64
CA THR A 352 12.12 26.17 -3.42
C THR A 352 11.06 25.49 -2.55
N SER A 353 11.45 24.58 -1.67
CA SER A 353 10.56 24.09 -0.61
C SER A 353 9.89 25.25 0.14
N GLU A 354 10.63 26.30 0.49
CA GLU A 354 10.08 27.51 1.13
C GLU A 354 9.01 28.19 0.28
N ASP A 355 9.18 28.28 -1.04
CA ASP A 355 8.17 28.84 -1.95
C ASP A 355 6.92 27.95 -2.04
N ILE A 356 7.09 26.62 -2.05
CA ILE A 356 5.98 25.63 -2.05
C ILE A 356 5.17 25.78 -0.75
N TRP A 357 5.84 25.97 0.38
CA TRP A 357 5.18 26.09 1.69
C TRP A 357 4.64 27.49 1.93
N GLY A 358 5.30 28.52 1.40
CA GLY A 358 4.85 29.91 1.46
C GLY A 358 3.53 30.13 0.72
N THR A 359 3.06 29.17 -0.07
CA THR A 359 1.75 29.18 -0.73
C THR A 359 0.67 28.34 -0.03
N PHE A 360 1.03 27.58 0.99
CA PHE A 360 0.11 26.86 1.86
C PHE A 360 -0.89 27.82 2.54
N GLY A 361 -2.19 27.50 2.53
CA GLY A 361 -3.23 28.30 3.16
C GLY A 361 -3.60 29.62 2.47
N LYS A 362 -3.05 29.94 1.29
CA LYS A 362 -3.47 31.12 0.50
C LYS A 362 -4.78 30.81 -0.25
N SER A 363 -5.73 31.74 -0.25
CA SER A 363 -7.10 31.57 -0.79
C SER A 363 -7.23 31.14 -2.27
N ASN A 364 -6.15 31.28 -3.05
CA ASN A 364 -6.09 30.90 -4.46
C ASN A 364 -5.26 29.63 -4.70
N TRP A 365 -4.81 28.98 -3.62
CA TRP A 365 -4.12 27.70 -3.60
C TRP A 365 -5.08 26.69 -2.97
N ASN A 366 -5.60 25.77 -3.78
CA ASN A 366 -6.59 24.77 -3.39
C ASN A 366 -5.97 23.40 -3.05
N GLY A 367 -4.64 23.24 -3.21
CA GLY A 367 -3.97 21.95 -3.03
C GLY A 367 -3.86 21.46 -1.58
N PHE A 368 -4.01 22.33 -0.58
CA PHE A 368 -3.86 21.94 0.83
C PHE A 368 -4.86 22.65 1.75
N ASN A 369 -6.11 22.77 1.31
CA ASN A 369 -7.17 23.35 2.13
C ASN A 369 -7.91 22.24 2.89
N ASN A 370 -8.26 22.51 4.16
CA ASN A 370 -8.99 21.65 5.10
C ASN A 370 -8.28 20.31 5.41
N GLY A 371 -7.77 20.18 6.64
CA GLY A 371 -7.21 18.94 7.17
C GLY A 371 -5.69 18.81 7.02
N TRP A 372 -5.01 19.69 6.29
CA TRP A 372 -3.54 19.74 6.25
C TRP A 372 -2.98 20.74 7.27
N ILE A 373 -1.86 20.40 7.89
CA ILE A 373 -1.01 21.28 8.72
C ILE A 373 0.44 21.21 8.25
N LEU A 374 1.20 22.29 8.44
CA LEU A 374 2.64 22.28 8.20
C LEU A 374 3.38 21.90 9.48
N LYS A 375 4.23 20.87 9.43
CA LYS A 375 5.03 20.42 10.56
C LYS A 375 6.52 20.37 10.22
N ASN A 376 7.36 20.77 11.17
CA ASN A 376 8.81 20.77 11.01
C ASN A 376 9.38 19.38 11.37
N PHE A 377 10.10 18.77 10.44
CA PHE A 377 10.86 17.54 10.61
C PHE A 377 12.32 17.79 10.26
N SER A 378 13.19 17.93 11.28
CA SER A 378 14.65 18.03 11.09
C SER A 378 15.07 19.03 10.01
N ASP A 379 14.55 20.27 10.09
CA ASP A 379 14.78 21.40 9.17
C ASP A 379 13.99 21.34 7.84
N ASN A 380 13.14 20.34 7.63
CA ASN A 380 12.20 20.27 6.51
C ASN A 380 10.76 20.44 7.00
N MET A 381 10.10 21.51 6.56
CA MET A 381 8.65 21.69 6.76
C MET A 381 7.90 20.78 5.77
N LEU A 382 7.00 19.92 6.25
CA LEU A 382 6.16 19.07 5.42
C LEU A 382 4.68 19.28 5.75
N PRO A 383 3.79 19.36 4.73
CA PRO A 383 2.35 19.22 4.92
C PRO A 383 2.04 17.82 5.41
N ILE A 384 1.33 17.69 6.52
CA ILE A 384 0.79 16.42 7.03
C ILE A 384 -0.70 16.63 7.35
N PHE A 385 -1.46 15.58 7.59
CA PHE A 385 -2.83 15.75 8.06
C PHE A 385 -2.88 16.16 9.54
N ASP A 386 -3.89 16.91 9.94
CA ASP A 386 -4.10 17.38 11.30
C ASP A 386 -4.27 16.26 12.32
N TRP A 387 -4.83 15.12 11.90
CA TRP A 387 -4.94 13.90 12.69
C TRP A 387 -3.60 13.20 12.93
N GLN A 388 -2.54 13.57 12.21
CA GLN A 388 -1.19 12.99 12.31
C GLN A 388 -0.29 13.80 13.25
N SER A 389 -0.78 14.20 14.42
CA SER A 389 -0.07 15.16 15.31
C SER A 389 1.38 14.77 15.73
N GLU A 390 1.88 13.57 15.40
CA GLU A 390 3.25 13.06 15.63
C GLU A 390 4.03 12.80 14.31
N SER A 391 5.31 12.38 14.34
CA SER A 391 6.11 12.29 13.10
C SER A 391 5.61 11.17 12.19
N PRO A 392 5.45 11.36 10.86
CA PRO A 392 5.13 10.27 9.96
C PRO A 392 6.36 9.35 9.85
N GLY A 393 6.41 8.37 10.75
CA GLY A 393 7.56 7.51 11.02
C GLY A 393 7.82 7.25 12.51
N ASP A 394 7.28 8.08 13.42
CA ASP A 394 7.20 7.76 14.85
C ASP A 394 5.92 6.95 15.10
N VAL A 395 6.11 5.68 15.48
CA VAL A 395 5.05 4.71 15.75
C VAL A 395 4.53 4.86 17.19
N SER A 396 4.21 6.07 17.62
CA SER A 396 3.76 6.36 18.99
C SER A 396 2.25 6.22 19.20
N TYR A 397 1.46 5.86 18.18
CA TYR A 397 0.02 5.66 18.32
C TYR A 397 -0.33 4.25 18.82
N LEU A 398 0.18 3.86 20.00
CA LEU A 398 -0.24 2.67 20.75
C LEU A 398 0.00 2.82 22.27
N ASP A 399 -0.36 3.95 22.90
CA ASP A 399 -0.40 3.97 24.37
C ASP A 399 -1.61 4.73 24.93
N PRO A 400 -2.62 4.01 25.47
CA PRO A 400 -3.69 4.62 26.25
C PRO A 400 -3.25 5.08 27.65
N GLU A 401 -2.01 4.85 28.10
CA GLU A 401 -1.61 5.13 29.49
C GLU A 401 -0.15 5.57 29.66
N ASN A 402 0.13 6.88 29.74
CA ASN A 402 0.76 7.45 30.95
C ASN A 402 1.02 8.97 30.92
N SER A 403 0.34 9.62 31.84
CA SER A 403 0.92 10.71 32.62
C SER A 403 2.09 10.21 33.50
N ASN A 404 3.20 10.96 33.50
CA ASN A 404 4.27 11.01 34.50
C ASN A 404 5.45 9.99 34.47
N SER A 405 6.62 10.64 34.45
CA SER A 405 7.88 10.32 35.13
C SER A 405 8.88 9.40 34.45
N GLY A 406 9.93 10.03 33.90
CA GLY A 406 11.24 9.98 34.53
C GLY A 406 12.13 8.76 34.28
N SER A 407 13.34 9.08 33.83
CA SER A 407 14.59 8.32 33.88
C SER A 407 14.96 7.48 32.65
N SER A 408 16.06 7.94 32.05
CA SER A 408 16.95 7.27 31.13
C SER A 408 17.29 5.84 31.57
N GLN A 409 17.20 4.88 30.66
CA GLN A 409 18.19 3.80 30.58
C GLN A 409 18.49 3.42 29.13
N SER A 410 19.79 3.35 28.86
CA SER A 410 20.46 2.96 27.62
C SER A 410 20.34 1.47 27.33
N ILE A 411 20.09 1.09 26.07
CA ILE A 411 20.23 -0.28 25.58
C ILE A 411 21.44 -0.34 24.62
N PRO A 412 22.40 -1.27 24.79
CA PRO A 412 23.63 -1.31 24.01
C PRO A 412 23.53 -2.19 22.74
N GLY A 413 24.11 -1.66 21.64
CA GLY A 413 24.96 -2.38 20.66
C GLY A 413 24.42 -3.60 19.92
N PHE A 414 24.07 -3.42 18.64
CA PHE A 414 24.08 -4.50 17.64
C PHE A 414 25.05 -4.14 16.50
N GLU A 415 26.12 -4.92 16.38
CA GLU A 415 27.13 -4.82 15.32
C GLU A 415 26.63 -5.48 14.02
N PHE A 416 26.73 -4.75 12.91
CA PHE A 416 26.53 -5.26 11.55
C PHE A 416 27.69 -6.17 11.14
N ILE A 417 27.41 -7.44 10.82
CA ILE A 417 28.35 -8.29 10.08
C ILE A 417 28.08 -8.11 8.58
N SER A 418 28.99 -7.41 7.91
CA SER A 418 29.09 -7.41 6.44
C SER A 418 29.82 -8.68 5.98
N SER A 419 29.25 -9.45 5.05
CA SER A 419 30.00 -10.44 4.27
C SER A 419 29.91 -10.13 2.78
N VAL A 420 31.00 -9.54 2.29
CA VAL A 420 31.32 -9.36 0.88
C VAL A 420 31.73 -10.71 0.29
N LEU A 421 31.05 -11.12 -0.79
CA LEU A 421 31.50 -12.21 -1.67
C LEU A 421 32.80 -11.80 -2.41
N MET A 422 33.84 -12.62 -2.31
CA MET A 422 34.92 -12.67 -3.30
C MET A 422 34.99 -14.07 -3.92
N PHE A 423 34.84 -14.12 -5.24
CA PHE A 423 35.13 -15.27 -6.09
C PHE A 423 36.62 -15.29 -6.49
N ALA A 424 37.30 -16.40 -6.24
CA ALA A 424 38.43 -16.98 -7.01
C ALA A 424 38.83 -18.25 -6.25
N GLY A 425 39.01 -19.45 -6.80
CA GLY A 425 39.17 -19.95 -8.15
C GLY A 425 39.95 -21.25 -7.96
N VAL A 426 39.37 -22.42 -8.27
CA VAL A 426 40.11 -23.69 -8.21
C VAL A 426 39.86 -24.48 -9.49
N VAL A 427 40.96 -24.64 -10.20
CA VAL A 427 41.21 -25.42 -11.39
C VAL A 427 41.04 -26.92 -11.07
N LEU A 428 40.19 -27.63 -11.82
CA LEU A 428 40.15 -29.10 -11.82
C LEU A 428 40.96 -29.65 -13.00
N LEU A 429 42.11 -30.22 -12.68
CA LEU A 429 42.92 -31.07 -13.55
C LEU A 429 42.31 -32.47 -13.61
N PHE A 430 41.90 -32.92 -14.80
CA PHE A 430 41.59 -34.33 -15.07
C PHE A 430 42.90 -35.12 -15.30
N GLY A 431 43.21 -36.04 -14.39
CA GLY A 431 44.26 -37.05 -14.54
C GLY A 431 43.72 -38.36 -15.12
N LYS A 432 44.32 -38.80 -16.24
CA LYS A 432 44.19 -40.15 -16.81
C LYS A 432 45.17 -41.13 -16.14
N GLY A 433 44.79 -42.41 -16.11
CA GLY A 433 45.66 -43.59 -15.91
C GLY A 433 45.34 -44.35 -14.62
N LYS A 434 45.07 -45.65 -14.61
CA LYS A 434 45.43 -46.76 -15.50
C LYS A 434 44.27 -47.72 -15.69
#